data_AF-A0A0F9CFN6-F1
#
_entry.id   AF-A0A0F9CFN6-F1
#
_cell.length_a   1.000
_cell.length_b   1.000
_cell.length_c   1.000
_cell.angle_alpha   90.00
_cell.angle_beta   90.00
_cell.angle_gamma   90.00
#
_symmetry.space_group_name_H-M   'P 1'
#
loop_
_entity.id
_entity.type
_entity.pdbx_description
1 polymer ?
#
loop_
_entity_poly.entity_id
_entity_poly.type
_entity_poly.pdbx_seq_one_letter_code
_entity_poly.pdbx_strand_id
1 'polypeptide(L)'
;MSWLLEKLLRLKPGEWAGADRVLPSLNANYSNWVILGMAVAFMALVALTIRSYLREGNTSRPAKLTIAAVRIIVIALIFALLCQPGVVLRYKKVIHSTVVVVIDDSLSMSLKDRYADGQVRRALTRILGIDEDQLAETTRSEVARMVLSRQGGALSELIRDRKLVLMRFAATEGAYTQRLVELDVPADEAARTEAVMQIQREMMAELSAGGYQTDLARALRQAADRVQGRRVVAVLIVSDGQDTGEGVDGSGPLRGALA
;
A
#
# COMPACT_ATOMS: atom_id res chain seq x y z
N MET A 1 8.45 -14.18 31.21
CA MET A 1 7.01 -14.44 30.94
C MET A 1 6.73 -14.84 29.48
N SER A 2 7.75 -14.90 28.59
CA SER A 2 7.63 -15.32 27.19
C SER A 2 7.66 -16.85 27.00
N TRP A 3 8.50 -17.56 27.75
CA TRP A 3 8.73 -19.02 27.57
C TRP A 3 7.50 -19.91 27.86
N LEU A 4 6.71 -19.55 28.87
CA LEU A 4 5.50 -20.30 29.25
C LEU A 4 4.36 -20.11 28.23
N LEU A 5 4.24 -18.92 27.65
CA LEU A 5 3.25 -18.61 26.61
C LEU A 5 3.60 -19.30 25.29
N GLU A 6 4.88 -19.36 24.94
CA GLU A 6 5.39 -20.04 23.74
C GLU A 6 5.08 -21.54 23.76
N LYS A 7 5.28 -22.18 24.92
CA LYS A 7 5.07 -23.62 25.07
C LYS A 7 3.59 -24.02 25.18
N LEU A 8 2.75 -23.15 25.77
CA LEU A 8 1.32 -23.41 25.95
C LEU A 8 0.50 -23.16 24.66
N LEU A 9 0.92 -22.21 23.82
CA LEU A 9 0.18 -21.81 22.62
C LEU A 9 0.69 -22.45 21.32
N ARG A 10 1.80 -23.22 21.33
CA ARG A 10 2.37 -23.88 20.13
C ARG A 10 2.66 -22.93 18.95
N LEU A 11 2.82 -21.63 19.20
CA LEU A 11 3.09 -20.64 18.17
C LEU A 11 4.60 -20.62 17.85
N LYS A 12 4.95 -20.76 16.57
CA LYS A 12 6.35 -20.85 16.13
C LYS A 12 7.07 -19.49 16.27
N PRO A 13 8.37 -19.49 16.62
CA PRO A 13 9.18 -18.27 16.70
C PRO A 13 9.40 -17.72 15.29
N GLY A 14 8.61 -16.71 14.92
CA GLY A 14 8.59 -16.11 13.57
C GLY A 14 7.28 -15.36 13.28
N GLU A 15 6.16 -15.79 13.86
CA GLU A 15 4.86 -15.10 13.73
C GLU A 15 4.74 -13.83 14.59
N TRP A 16 5.71 -13.59 15.48
CA TRP A 16 5.81 -12.41 16.34
C TRP A 16 6.38 -11.19 15.61
N ALA A 17 7.03 -11.37 14.47
CA ALA A 17 7.86 -10.35 13.82
C ALA A 17 7.08 -9.14 13.27
N GLY A 18 5.74 -9.11 13.37
CA GLY A 18 4.89 -8.00 12.93
C GLY A 18 3.76 -7.61 13.88
N ALA A 19 3.76 -8.10 15.12
CA ALA A 19 2.72 -7.79 16.10
C ALA A 19 3.13 -6.60 16.97
N ASP A 20 2.58 -5.42 16.69
CA ASP A 20 2.90 -4.14 17.36
C ASP A 20 2.69 -4.18 18.89
N ARG A 21 1.71 -4.95 19.40
CA ARG A 21 1.45 -5.16 20.83
C ARG A 21 0.79 -6.50 21.11
N VAL A 22 1.30 -7.23 22.09
CA VAL A 22 0.63 -8.39 22.69
C VAL A 22 -0.01 -7.92 23.99
N LEU A 23 -1.30 -7.66 23.95
CA LEU A 23 -2.09 -7.33 25.13
C LEU A 23 -2.90 -8.56 25.51
N PRO A 24 -2.85 -9.03 26.76
CA PRO A 24 -3.82 -10.00 27.23
C PRO A 24 -5.21 -9.35 27.12
N SER A 25 -6.09 -9.91 26.31
CA SER A 25 -7.45 -9.43 26.15
C SER A 25 -8.43 -10.50 26.60
N LEU A 26 -9.41 -10.09 27.40
CA LEU A 26 -10.57 -10.92 27.64
C LEU A 26 -11.41 -10.84 26.36
N ASN A 27 -11.42 -11.90 25.56
CA ASN A 27 -12.11 -11.93 24.26
C ASN A 27 -13.62 -12.05 24.38
N ALA A 28 -14.10 -12.22 25.62
CA ALA A 28 -15.48 -12.06 26.01
C ALA A 28 -16.02 -10.67 25.60
N ASN A 29 -16.53 -10.55 24.37
CA ASN A 29 -17.37 -9.44 23.91
C ASN A 29 -18.76 -9.54 24.55
N TYR A 30 -18.80 -9.59 25.89
CA TYR A 30 -20.03 -9.50 26.63
C TYR A 30 -20.42 -8.04 26.76
N SER A 31 -21.72 -7.75 26.61
CA SER A 31 -22.26 -6.45 26.98
C SER A 31 -21.85 -6.11 28.42
N ASN A 32 -21.58 -4.83 28.72
CA ASN A 32 -21.20 -4.37 30.05
C ASN A 32 -22.17 -4.87 31.14
N TRP A 33 -23.45 -5.05 30.80
CA TRP A 33 -24.49 -5.62 31.67
C TRP A 33 -24.26 -7.09 32.03
N VAL A 34 -23.77 -7.90 31.09
CA VAL A 34 -23.45 -9.31 31.31
C VAL A 34 -22.21 -9.44 32.18
N ILE A 35 -21.19 -8.59 31.97
CA ILE A 35 -20.01 -8.52 32.84
C ILE A 35 -20.41 -8.13 34.27
N LEU A 36 -21.28 -7.13 34.41
CA LEU A 36 -21.82 -6.71 35.70
C LEU A 36 -22.61 -7.85 36.38
N GLY A 37 -23.51 -8.52 35.64
CA GLY A 37 -24.30 -9.64 36.15
C GLY A 37 -23.42 -10.81 36.60
N MET A 38 -22.36 -11.11 35.84
CA MET A 38 -21.37 -12.12 36.18
C MET A 38 -20.62 -11.73 37.47
N ALA A 39 -20.15 -10.49 37.60
CA ALA A 39 -19.49 -10.02 38.82
C ALA A 39 -20.41 -10.13 40.06
N VAL A 40 -21.69 -9.77 39.93
CA VAL A 40 -22.68 -9.92 41.00
C VAL A 40 -22.88 -11.39 41.36
N ALA A 41 -23.01 -12.28 40.38
CA ALA A 41 -23.16 -13.72 40.60
C ALA A 41 -21.93 -14.33 41.31
N PHE A 42 -20.72 -13.92 40.92
CA PHE A 42 -19.47 -14.33 41.59
C PHE A 42 -19.47 -13.92 43.07
N MET A 43 -19.76 -12.65 43.34
CA MET A 43 -19.82 -12.12 44.71
C MET A 43 -20.89 -12.82 45.55
N ALA A 44 -22.06 -13.12 44.96
CA ALA A 44 -23.13 -13.85 45.64
C ALA A 44 -22.72 -15.29 46.00
N LEU A 45 -22.07 -16.02 45.09
CA LEU A 45 -21.59 -17.38 45.34
C LEU A 45 -20.49 -17.43 46.41
N VAL A 46 -19.57 -16.46 46.41
CA VAL A 46 -18.55 -16.32 47.45
C VAL A 46 -19.20 -16.00 48.80
N ALA A 47 -20.14 -15.04 48.84
CA ALA A 47 -20.87 -14.68 50.05
C ALA A 47 -21.69 -15.85 50.61
N LEU A 48 -22.36 -16.63 49.76
CA LEU A 48 -23.09 -17.85 50.15
C LEU A 48 -22.15 -18.92 50.70
N THR A 49 -20.98 -19.10 50.08
CA THR A 49 -19.95 -20.05 50.54
C THR A 49 -19.46 -19.67 51.94
N ILE A 50 -19.13 -18.39 52.15
CA ILE A 50 -18.71 -17.87 53.46
C ILE A 50 -19.85 -18.00 54.48
N ARG A 51 -21.08 -17.61 54.11
CA ARG A 51 -22.25 -17.68 54.99
C ARG A 51 -22.61 -19.11 55.41
N SER A 52 -22.54 -20.08 54.51
CA SER A 52 -22.74 -21.51 54.83
C SER A 52 -21.70 -21.98 55.85
N TYR A 53 -20.43 -21.64 55.66
CA TYR A 53 -19.35 -22.00 56.60
C TYR A 53 -19.42 -21.30 57.96
N LEU A 54 -19.91 -20.06 58.00
CA LEU A 54 -20.15 -19.32 59.25
C LEU A 54 -21.36 -19.86 60.02
N ARG A 55 -22.34 -20.46 59.34
CA ARG A 55 -23.60 -20.90 59.93
C ARG A 55 -23.58 -22.37 60.39
N GLU A 56 -22.67 -23.20 59.87
CA GLU A 56 -22.59 -24.64 60.19
C GLU A 56 -21.37 -25.02 61.07
N GLY A 57 -21.65 -25.58 62.27
CA GLY A 57 -20.95 -26.74 62.86
C GLY A 57 -19.67 -26.55 63.69
N ASN A 58 -19.48 -27.40 64.71
CA ASN A 58 -18.43 -27.40 65.73
C ASN A 58 -17.02 -27.88 65.25
N THR A 59 -16.72 -27.79 63.95
CA THR A 59 -15.49 -28.32 63.33
C THR A 59 -14.31 -27.34 63.45
N SER A 60 -13.08 -27.87 63.51
CA SER A 60 -11.86 -27.07 63.67
C SER A 60 -11.73 -25.99 62.58
N ARG A 61 -11.41 -24.77 63.02
CA ARG A 61 -11.28 -23.56 62.17
C ARG A 61 -10.37 -23.72 60.93
N PRO A 62 -9.20 -24.40 60.99
CA PRO A 62 -8.34 -24.52 59.80
C PRO A 62 -8.94 -25.43 58.71
N ALA A 63 -9.63 -26.51 59.09
CA ALA A 63 -10.29 -27.40 58.13
C ALA A 63 -11.46 -26.71 57.41
N LYS A 64 -12.15 -25.79 58.09
CA LYS A 64 -13.16 -24.93 57.47
C LYS A 64 -12.55 -23.97 56.45
N LEU A 65 -11.43 -23.35 56.79
CA LEU A 65 -10.74 -22.40 55.93
C LEU A 65 -10.21 -23.08 54.66
N THR A 66 -9.65 -24.29 54.78
CA THR A 66 -9.11 -25.02 53.62
C THR A 66 -10.22 -25.41 52.63
N ILE A 67 -11.34 -25.96 53.10
CA ILE A 67 -12.45 -26.34 52.20
C ILE A 67 -13.11 -25.10 51.58
N ALA A 68 -13.28 -24.03 52.35
CA ALA A 68 -13.79 -22.76 51.83
C ALA A 68 -12.86 -22.17 50.76
N ALA A 69 -11.54 -22.19 51.00
CA ALA A 69 -10.54 -21.71 50.04
C ALA A 69 -10.59 -22.53 48.74
N VAL A 70 -10.66 -23.86 48.82
CA VAL A 70 -10.78 -24.74 47.64
C VAL A 70 -12.03 -24.40 46.83
N ARG A 71 -13.19 -24.18 47.48
CA ARG A 71 -14.42 -23.79 46.77
C ARG A 71 -14.29 -22.43 46.09
N ILE A 72 -13.72 -21.44 46.77
CA ILE A 72 -13.50 -20.11 46.19
C ILE A 72 -12.56 -20.20 44.98
N ILE A 73 -11.51 -21.03 45.05
CA ILE A 73 -10.59 -21.26 43.93
C ILE A 73 -11.32 -21.92 42.75
N VAL A 74 -12.16 -22.92 42.98
CA VAL A 74 -12.94 -23.58 41.91
C VAL A 74 -13.91 -22.59 41.26
N ILE A 75 -14.63 -21.78 42.05
CA ILE A 75 -15.52 -20.73 41.52
C ILE A 75 -14.71 -19.73 40.71
N ALA A 76 -13.57 -19.24 41.23
CA ALA A 76 -12.70 -18.32 40.51
C ALA A 76 -12.19 -18.91 39.19
N LEU A 77 -11.85 -20.20 39.16
CA LEU A 77 -11.38 -20.90 37.96
C LEU A 77 -12.49 -21.04 36.91
N ILE A 78 -13.72 -21.34 37.32
CA ILE A 78 -14.88 -21.37 36.41
C ILE A 78 -15.10 -19.99 35.79
N PHE A 79 -15.05 -18.92 36.59
CA PHE A 79 -15.19 -17.56 36.08
C PHE A 79 -14.03 -17.16 35.17
N ALA A 80 -12.80 -17.53 35.52
CA ALA A 80 -11.64 -17.30 34.67
C ALA A 80 -11.78 -17.99 33.30
N LEU A 81 -12.30 -19.23 33.27
CA LEU A 81 -12.59 -19.94 32.03
C LEU A 81 -13.72 -19.27 31.22
N LEU A 82 -14.77 -18.81 31.91
CA LEU A 82 -15.94 -18.17 31.30
C LEU A 82 -15.61 -16.80 30.69
N CYS A 83 -14.62 -16.10 31.25
CA CYS A 83 -14.05 -14.89 30.68
C CYS A 83 -13.29 -15.12 29.36
N GLN A 84 -13.11 -16.38 28.92
CA GLN A 84 -12.44 -16.76 27.68
C GLN A 84 -11.14 -15.97 27.46
N PRO A 85 -10.10 -16.22 28.28
CA PRO A 85 -8.83 -15.53 28.15
C PRO A 85 -8.28 -15.81 26.76
N GLY A 86 -8.15 -14.75 25.97
CA GLY A 86 -7.70 -14.83 24.59
C GLY A 86 -6.45 -14.00 24.38
N VAL A 87 -5.70 -14.36 23.35
CA VAL A 87 -4.61 -13.54 22.86
C VAL A 87 -5.05 -12.98 21.51
N VAL A 88 -5.25 -11.67 21.42
CA VAL A 88 -5.59 -11.00 20.16
C VAL A 88 -4.33 -10.46 19.52
N LEU A 89 -4.00 -10.99 18.36
CA LEU A 89 -2.94 -10.48 17.49
C LEU A 89 -3.55 -9.43 16.55
N ARG A 90 -3.18 -8.17 16.74
CA ARG A 90 -3.57 -7.09 15.81
C ARG A 90 -2.41 -6.79 14.86
N TYR A 91 -2.58 -7.11 13.59
CA TYR A 91 -1.65 -6.75 12.52
C TYR A 91 -2.07 -5.42 11.91
N LYS A 92 -1.21 -4.41 11.97
CA LYS A 92 -1.44 -3.11 11.33
C LYS A 92 -0.72 -3.09 9.99
N LYS A 93 -1.46 -3.27 8.89
CA LYS A 93 -0.88 -3.16 7.54
C LYS A 93 -1.02 -1.71 7.05
N VAL A 94 0.11 -1.03 6.85
CA VAL A 94 0.13 0.27 6.18
C VAL A 94 -0.05 0.04 4.68
N ILE A 95 -1.15 0.56 4.11
CA ILE A 95 -1.40 0.51 2.67
C ILE A 95 -0.89 1.81 2.07
N HIS A 96 0.26 1.74 1.40
CA HIS A 96 0.79 2.87 0.66
C HIS A 96 -0.05 3.14 -0.58
N SER A 97 -0.18 4.43 -0.90
CA SER A 97 -0.87 4.88 -2.11
C SER A 97 0.05 4.66 -3.32
N THR A 98 -0.53 4.33 -4.48
CA THR A 98 0.21 4.08 -5.72
C THR A 98 -0.05 5.19 -6.73
N VAL A 99 1.02 5.74 -7.31
CA VAL A 99 0.97 6.66 -8.45
C VAL A 99 1.43 5.90 -9.68
N VAL A 100 0.63 5.95 -10.73
CA VAL A 100 0.97 5.34 -12.02
C VAL A 100 1.43 6.44 -12.95
N VAL A 101 2.61 6.29 -13.54
CA VAL A 101 3.15 7.22 -14.54
C VAL A 101 3.21 6.47 -15.85
N VAL A 102 2.53 7.00 -16.87
CA VAL A 102 2.34 6.36 -18.17
C VAL A 102 2.96 7.28 -19.22
N ILE A 103 4.04 6.83 -19.85
CA ILE A 103 4.87 7.61 -20.78
C ILE A 103 4.59 7.17 -22.21
N ASP A 104 4.39 8.14 -23.08
CA ASP A 104 4.22 7.94 -24.51
C ASP A 104 5.56 7.57 -25.17
N ASP A 105 5.57 6.47 -25.91
CA ASP A 105 6.72 5.94 -26.65
C ASP A 105 6.42 5.84 -28.16
N SER A 106 5.48 6.66 -28.64
CA SER A 106 5.11 6.77 -30.06
C SER A 106 6.16 7.52 -30.90
N LEU A 107 6.06 7.39 -32.22
CA LEU A 107 6.97 7.97 -33.19
C LEU A 107 6.96 9.50 -33.15
N SER A 108 5.84 10.13 -32.77
CA SER A 108 5.80 11.59 -32.62
C SER A 108 6.71 12.09 -31.49
N MET A 109 7.02 11.24 -30.51
CA MET A 109 7.98 11.53 -29.45
C MET A 109 9.45 11.51 -29.90
N SER A 110 9.73 11.02 -31.12
CA SER A 110 11.06 11.09 -31.74
C SER A 110 11.34 12.44 -32.41
N LEU A 111 10.32 13.30 -32.53
CA LEU A 111 10.45 14.59 -33.19
C LEU A 111 11.22 15.59 -32.34
N LYS A 112 11.97 16.46 -33.01
CA LYS A 112 12.65 17.63 -32.43
C LYS A 112 11.74 18.84 -32.56
N ASP A 113 11.45 19.50 -31.45
CA ASP A 113 10.55 20.65 -31.43
C ASP A 113 11.28 21.96 -31.66
N ARG A 114 10.73 22.79 -32.56
CA ARG A 114 11.11 24.19 -32.69
C ARG A 114 10.23 25.04 -31.80
N TYR A 115 10.71 25.32 -30.59
CA TYR A 115 10.02 26.17 -29.63
C TYR A 115 10.02 27.64 -30.09
N ALA A 116 8.93 28.08 -30.71
CA ALA A 116 8.77 29.45 -31.20
C ALA A 116 8.85 30.49 -30.07
N ASP A 117 8.29 30.17 -28.89
CA ASP A 117 8.29 31.05 -27.73
C ASP A 117 9.64 31.03 -26.99
N GLY A 118 10.29 32.19 -26.92
CA GLY A 118 11.54 32.39 -26.19
C GLY A 118 11.39 32.34 -24.66
N GLN A 119 10.19 32.47 -24.10
CA GLN A 119 9.95 32.24 -22.67
C GLN A 119 9.96 30.75 -22.34
N VAL A 120 9.28 29.92 -23.14
CA VAL A 120 9.26 28.46 -22.99
C VAL A 120 10.65 27.87 -23.15
N ARG A 121 11.44 28.32 -24.15
CA ARG A 121 12.84 27.91 -24.30
C ARG A 121 13.66 28.17 -23.05
N ARG A 122 13.63 29.41 -22.53
CA ARG A 122 14.38 29.78 -21.32
C ARG A 122 13.91 29.03 -20.07
N ALA A 123 12.63 28.67 -19.98
CA ALA A 123 12.13 27.85 -18.89
C ALA A 123 12.64 26.42 -18.98
N LEU A 124 12.59 25.81 -20.17
CA LEU A 124 13.08 24.45 -20.41
C LEU A 124 14.59 24.35 -20.23
N THR A 125 15.39 25.25 -20.81
CA THR A 125 16.84 25.26 -20.62
C THR A 125 17.22 25.42 -19.15
N ARG A 126 16.51 26.26 -18.38
CA ARG A 126 16.71 26.38 -16.93
C ARG A 126 16.34 25.11 -16.17
N ILE A 127 15.24 24.44 -16.54
CA ILE A 127 14.79 23.21 -15.87
C ILE A 127 15.75 22.05 -16.15
N LEU A 128 16.21 21.95 -17.40
CA LEU A 128 17.05 20.87 -17.92
C LEU A 128 18.55 21.10 -17.70
N GLY A 129 18.99 22.34 -17.52
CA GLY A 129 20.41 22.69 -17.41
C GLY A 129 21.18 22.57 -18.73
N ILE A 130 20.52 22.68 -19.88
CA ILE A 130 21.12 22.59 -21.22
C ILE A 130 21.04 23.92 -21.98
N ASP A 131 21.90 24.11 -22.97
CA ASP A 131 21.89 25.30 -23.83
C ASP A 131 20.74 25.30 -24.84
N GLU A 132 20.41 26.47 -25.42
CA GLU A 132 19.34 26.59 -26.42
C GLU A 132 19.63 25.75 -27.68
N ASP A 133 20.89 25.66 -28.10
CA ASP A 133 21.29 24.86 -29.26
C ASP A 133 21.13 23.36 -28.99
N GLN A 134 21.44 22.91 -27.76
CA GLN A 134 21.25 21.51 -27.35
C GLN A 134 19.76 21.15 -27.27
N LEU A 135 18.93 22.08 -26.76
CA LEU A 135 17.48 21.89 -26.71
C LEU A 135 16.87 21.71 -28.12
N ALA A 136 17.39 22.40 -29.13
CA ALA A 136 16.91 22.27 -30.51
C ALA A 136 17.22 20.89 -31.14
N GLU A 137 18.30 20.24 -30.69
CA GLU A 137 18.69 18.90 -31.15
C GLU A 137 18.04 17.76 -30.33
N THR A 138 17.43 18.09 -29.19
CA THR A 138 16.83 17.14 -28.27
C THR A 138 15.42 16.75 -28.74
N THR A 139 15.11 15.45 -28.73
CA THR A 139 13.78 14.92 -29.08
C THR A 139 12.77 15.09 -27.92
N ARG A 140 11.46 15.07 -28.21
CA ARG A 140 10.41 15.12 -27.17
C ARG A 140 10.57 14.03 -26.11
N SER A 141 10.92 12.81 -26.50
CA SER A 141 11.18 11.69 -25.59
C SER A 141 12.38 11.96 -24.68
N GLU A 142 13.47 12.53 -25.20
CA GLU A 142 14.62 12.95 -24.41
C GLU A 142 14.28 14.06 -23.43
N VAL A 143 13.51 15.08 -23.85
CA VAL A 143 13.03 16.13 -22.95
C VAL A 143 12.19 15.51 -21.82
N ALA A 144 11.22 14.65 -22.15
CA ALA A 144 10.40 13.97 -21.16
C ALA A 144 11.26 13.15 -20.18
N ARG A 145 12.25 12.40 -20.69
CA ARG A 145 13.19 11.63 -19.85
C ARG A 145 13.97 12.54 -18.90
N MET A 146 14.56 13.61 -19.39
CA MET A 146 15.36 14.52 -18.55
C MET A 146 14.52 15.24 -17.50
N VAL A 147 13.30 15.67 -17.82
CA VAL A 147 12.40 16.31 -16.85
C VAL A 147 11.97 15.32 -15.76
N LEU A 148 11.61 14.09 -16.15
CA LEU A 148 11.13 13.07 -15.22
C LEU A 148 12.25 12.50 -14.33
N SER A 149 13.44 12.26 -14.89
CA SER A 149 14.59 11.69 -14.17
C SER A 149 15.39 12.71 -13.35
N ARG A 150 14.95 13.97 -13.29
CA ARG A 150 15.66 15.02 -12.55
C ARG A 150 15.73 14.70 -11.06
N GLN A 151 16.93 14.80 -10.47
CA GLN A 151 17.10 14.76 -9.01
C GLN A 151 16.37 15.94 -8.36
N GLY A 152 15.56 15.67 -7.34
CA GLY A 152 14.67 16.68 -6.74
C GLY A 152 13.54 17.14 -7.67
N GLY A 153 13.25 16.39 -8.74
CA GLY A 153 12.10 16.60 -9.61
C GLY A 153 10.83 15.89 -9.11
N ALA A 154 9.75 15.99 -9.88
CA ALA A 154 8.43 15.46 -9.50
C ALA A 154 8.46 13.96 -9.16
N LEU A 155 9.18 13.13 -9.93
CA LEU A 155 9.26 11.68 -9.63
C LEU A 155 9.95 11.38 -8.29
N SER A 156 11.00 12.14 -7.97
CA SER A 156 11.73 11.98 -6.70
C SER A 156 10.91 12.41 -5.48
N GLU A 157 10.00 13.37 -5.64
CA GLU A 157 9.03 13.73 -4.60
C GLU A 157 7.90 12.72 -4.49
N LEU A 158 7.39 12.22 -5.63
CA LEU A 158 6.30 11.25 -5.65
C LEU A 158 6.68 9.92 -5.01
N ILE A 159 7.91 9.43 -5.22
CA ILE A 159 8.38 8.17 -4.65
C ILE A 159 8.63 8.25 -3.14
N ARG A 160 8.71 9.45 -2.55
CA ARG A 160 9.01 9.64 -1.12
C ARG A 160 8.02 8.92 -0.20
N ASP A 161 6.72 9.06 -0.47
CA ASP A 161 5.65 8.56 0.39
C ASP A 161 4.70 7.59 -0.33
N ARG A 162 4.94 7.33 -1.63
CA ARG A 162 4.02 6.59 -2.51
C ARG A 162 4.78 5.57 -3.32
N LYS A 163 4.10 4.47 -3.62
CA LYS A 163 4.60 3.49 -4.59
C LYS A 163 4.49 4.08 -5.99
N LEU A 164 5.51 3.87 -6.81
CA LEU A 164 5.55 4.36 -8.18
C LEU A 164 5.47 3.17 -9.14
N VAL A 165 4.59 3.24 -10.13
CA VAL A 165 4.55 2.28 -11.24
C VAL A 165 4.75 3.05 -12.52
N LEU A 166 5.88 2.83 -13.17
CA LEU A 166 6.20 3.43 -14.45
C LEU A 166 5.80 2.48 -15.57
N MET A 167 5.08 3.00 -16.55
CA MET A 167 4.67 2.28 -17.74
C MET A 167 4.99 3.10 -18.98
N ARG A 168 5.25 2.42 -20.09
CA ARG A 168 5.25 3.02 -21.42
C ARG A 168 4.03 2.56 -22.19
N PHE A 169 3.60 3.34 -23.18
CA PHE A 169 2.60 2.91 -24.15
C PHE A 169 3.01 3.30 -25.57
N ALA A 170 2.84 2.34 -26.47
CA ALA A 170 3.12 2.48 -27.89
C ALA A 170 2.55 1.27 -28.63
N ALA A 171 2.13 1.47 -29.87
CA ALA A 171 1.85 0.35 -30.77
C ALA A 171 3.16 -0.26 -31.29
N THR A 172 3.66 -1.26 -30.57
CA THR A 172 4.84 -2.08 -30.92
C THR A 172 4.49 -3.56 -30.95
N GLU A 173 5.44 -4.42 -31.31
CA GLU A 173 5.29 -5.88 -31.19
C GLU A 173 5.16 -6.26 -29.70
N GLY A 174 3.93 -6.42 -29.21
CA GLY A 174 3.67 -6.81 -27.83
C GLY A 174 2.41 -6.19 -27.23
N ALA A 175 2.37 -6.12 -25.90
CA ALA A 175 1.30 -5.42 -25.21
C ALA A 175 1.44 -3.91 -25.44
N TYR A 176 0.33 -3.25 -25.73
CA TYR A 176 0.29 -1.82 -26.07
C TYR A 176 0.80 -0.93 -24.93
N THR A 177 0.39 -1.20 -23.69
CA THR A 177 1.04 -0.65 -22.49
C THR A 177 2.01 -1.70 -21.94
N GLN A 178 3.18 -1.29 -21.48
CA GLN A 178 4.19 -2.16 -20.88
C GLN A 178 4.72 -1.52 -19.61
N ARG A 179 4.99 -2.33 -18.58
CA ARG A 179 5.53 -1.83 -17.31
C ARG A 179 7.04 -1.77 -17.39
N LEU A 180 7.60 -0.59 -17.13
CA LEU A 180 9.04 -0.35 -17.11
C LEU A 180 9.62 -0.68 -15.74
N VAL A 181 9.11 -0.04 -14.69
CA VAL A 181 9.61 -0.22 -13.33
C VAL A 181 8.48 -0.13 -12.33
N GLU A 182 8.60 -0.89 -11.25
CA GLU A 182 7.74 -0.80 -10.08
C GLU A 182 8.63 -0.58 -8.87
N LEU A 183 8.35 0.50 -8.14
CA LEU A 183 9.16 0.92 -7.00
C LEU A 183 8.27 1.03 -5.78
N ASP A 184 8.70 0.36 -4.72
CA ASP A 184 8.15 0.52 -3.39
C ASP A 184 8.64 1.84 -2.75
N VAL A 185 8.00 2.21 -1.64
CA VAL A 185 8.40 3.38 -0.87
C VAL A 185 9.82 3.14 -0.32
N PRO A 186 10.80 3.99 -0.64
CA PRO A 186 12.18 3.81 -0.22
C PRO A 186 12.28 3.95 1.30
N ALA A 187 13.08 3.09 1.92
CA ALA A 187 13.27 3.10 3.37
C ALA A 187 14.11 4.30 3.84
N ASP A 188 15.04 4.75 3.01
CA ASP A 188 15.97 5.85 3.31
C ASP A 188 16.34 6.66 2.05
N GLU A 189 17.19 7.67 2.24
CA GLU A 189 17.67 8.58 1.19
C GLU A 189 18.55 7.86 0.13
N ALA A 190 19.29 6.84 0.55
CA ALA A 190 20.16 6.07 -0.34
C ALA A 190 19.32 5.19 -1.29
N ALA A 191 18.33 4.49 -0.74
CA ALA A 191 17.36 3.71 -1.50
C ALA A 191 16.55 4.60 -2.47
N ARG A 192 16.24 5.84 -2.07
CA ARG A 192 15.60 6.81 -2.97
C ARG A 192 16.50 7.18 -4.14
N THR A 193 17.78 7.43 -3.88
CA THR A 193 18.76 7.77 -4.92
C THR A 193 18.95 6.61 -5.91
N GLU A 194 19.04 5.39 -5.40
CA GLU A 194 19.09 4.17 -6.21
C GLU A 194 17.82 3.98 -7.05
N ALA A 195 16.64 4.21 -6.46
CA ALA A 195 15.37 4.12 -7.17
C ALA A 195 15.29 5.13 -8.34
N VAL A 196 15.75 6.37 -8.15
CA VAL A 196 15.81 7.37 -9.23
C VAL A 196 16.80 6.96 -10.32
N MET A 197 17.97 6.41 -9.95
CA MET A 197 18.93 5.87 -10.92
C MET A 197 18.37 4.66 -11.68
N GLN A 198 17.56 3.81 -11.03
CA GLN A 198 16.88 2.71 -11.68
C GLN A 198 15.85 3.23 -12.70
N ILE A 199 15.01 4.20 -12.31
CA ILE A 199 14.06 4.86 -13.24
C ILE A 199 14.79 5.35 -14.48
N GLN A 200 15.91 6.07 -14.29
CA GLN A 200 16.68 6.62 -15.39
C GLN A 200 17.23 5.52 -16.30
N ARG A 201 17.78 4.44 -15.74
CA ARG A 201 18.30 3.30 -16.53
C ARG A 201 17.20 2.63 -17.35
N GLU A 202 16.07 2.31 -16.74
CA GLU A 202 14.95 1.65 -17.43
C GLU A 202 14.36 2.56 -18.52
N MET A 203 14.20 3.86 -18.24
CA MET A 203 13.75 4.84 -19.23
C MET A 203 14.72 5.01 -20.40
N MET A 204 16.03 4.91 -20.17
CA MET A 204 17.03 4.97 -21.24
C MET A 204 17.07 3.69 -22.07
N ALA A 205 16.80 2.53 -21.47
CA ALA A 205 16.81 1.24 -22.15
C ALA A 205 15.56 0.99 -22.98
N GLU A 206 14.39 1.38 -22.47
CA GLU A 206 13.10 0.94 -23.03
C GLU A 206 12.35 2.02 -23.84
N LEU A 207 12.63 3.31 -23.62
CA LEU A 207 11.99 4.38 -24.40
C LEU A 207 12.82 4.71 -25.65
N SER A 208 12.29 4.33 -26.82
CA SER A 208 12.94 4.49 -28.12
C SER A 208 12.12 5.29 -29.13
N ALA A 209 10.91 5.73 -28.76
CA ALA A 209 9.96 6.45 -29.60
C ALA A 209 9.65 5.72 -30.92
N GLY A 210 9.43 4.40 -30.85
CA GLY A 210 9.24 3.52 -32.01
C GLY A 210 7.79 3.18 -32.36
N GLY A 211 6.80 3.59 -31.56
CA GLY A 211 5.40 3.20 -31.75
C GLY A 211 4.71 3.91 -32.91
N TYR A 212 3.99 3.17 -33.76
CA TYR A 212 3.34 3.77 -34.95
C TYR A 212 1.95 4.37 -34.71
N GLN A 213 1.40 4.19 -33.51
CA GLN A 213 0.06 4.67 -33.13
C GLN A 213 0.02 5.01 -31.63
N THR A 214 -0.78 6.02 -31.32
CA THR A 214 -1.05 6.56 -29.98
C THR A 214 -2.55 6.48 -29.72
N ASP A 215 -3.00 5.49 -28.96
CA ASP A 215 -4.34 5.35 -28.39
C ASP A 215 -4.28 5.57 -26.87
N LEU A 216 -4.73 6.73 -26.40
CA LEU A 216 -4.69 7.10 -24.98
C LEU A 216 -5.72 6.33 -24.16
N ALA A 217 -6.89 6.04 -24.73
CA ALA A 217 -7.96 5.32 -24.06
C ALA A 217 -7.54 3.88 -23.75
N ARG A 218 -6.91 3.20 -24.72
CA ARG A 218 -6.33 1.87 -24.53
C ARG A 218 -5.15 1.91 -23.57
N ALA A 219 -4.30 2.93 -23.63
CA ALA A 219 -3.19 3.11 -22.68
C ALA A 219 -3.70 3.15 -21.23
N LEU A 220 -4.70 3.99 -20.99
CA LEU A 220 -5.27 4.18 -19.66
C LEU A 220 -6.02 2.94 -19.17
N ARG A 221 -6.80 2.29 -20.03
CA ARG A 221 -7.52 1.06 -19.66
C ARG A 221 -6.54 -0.05 -19.29
N GLN A 222 -5.51 -0.29 -20.12
CA GLN A 222 -4.49 -1.30 -19.82
C GLN A 222 -3.62 -0.94 -18.61
N ALA A 223 -3.35 0.34 -18.38
CA ALA A 223 -2.66 0.79 -17.18
C ALA A 223 -3.50 0.51 -15.93
N ALA A 224 -4.81 0.83 -15.97
CA ALA A 224 -5.76 0.59 -14.89
C ALA A 224 -5.90 -0.90 -14.57
N ASP A 225 -6.04 -1.75 -15.60
CA ASP A 225 -6.13 -3.20 -15.45
C ASP A 225 -4.88 -3.78 -14.77
N ARG A 226 -3.69 -3.26 -15.12
CA ARG A 226 -2.42 -3.71 -14.52
C ARG A 226 -2.20 -3.30 -13.07
N VAL A 227 -2.86 -2.23 -12.62
CA VAL A 227 -2.80 -1.78 -11.22
C VAL A 227 -4.06 -2.13 -10.44
N GLN A 228 -4.93 -2.97 -11.00
CA GLN A 228 -6.15 -3.42 -10.35
C GLN A 228 -5.82 -4.09 -9.00
N GLY A 229 -6.60 -3.74 -7.97
CA GLY A 229 -6.38 -4.20 -6.60
C GLY A 229 -5.36 -3.38 -5.80
N ARG A 230 -4.73 -2.36 -6.40
CA ARG A 230 -3.88 -1.38 -5.69
C ARG A 230 -4.67 -0.13 -5.35
N ARG A 231 -4.24 0.59 -4.32
CA ARG A 231 -4.80 1.90 -3.95
C ARG A 231 -4.20 3.00 -4.83
N VAL A 232 -4.71 3.11 -6.06
CA VAL A 232 -4.29 4.14 -7.01
C VAL A 232 -4.86 5.49 -6.58
N VAL A 233 -4.00 6.51 -6.50
CA VAL A 233 -4.39 7.87 -6.10
C VAL A 233 -4.24 8.88 -7.22
N ALA A 234 -3.41 8.59 -8.21
CA ALA A 234 -3.21 9.43 -9.38
C ALA A 234 -2.65 8.59 -10.54
N VAL A 235 -3.02 8.99 -11.76
CA VAL A 235 -2.38 8.55 -13.00
C VAL A 235 -1.81 9.80 -13.68
N LEU A 236 -0.50 9.82 -13.91
CA LEU A 236 0.19 10.88 -14.64
C LEU A 236 0.47 10.37 -16.05
N ILE A 237 -0.02 11.10 -17.05
CA ILE A 237 0.22 10.80 -18.46
C ILE A 237 1.23 11.81 -18.98
N VAL A 238 2.27 11.31 -19.66
CA VAL A 238 3.28 12.13 -20.32
C VAL A 238 3.25 11.79 -21.80
N SER A 239 2.67 12.68 -22.61
CA SER A 239 2.45 12.53 -24.04
C SER A 239 2.51 13.91 -24.70
N ASP A 240 2.72 13.94 -26.01
CA ASP A 240 2.57 15.15 -26.83
C ASP A 240 1.10 15.53 -27.08
N GLY A 241 0.15 14.69 -26.61
CA GLY A 241 -1.28 14.95 -26.62
C GLY A 241 -1.99 14.55 -27.92
N GLN A 242 -1.30 13.91 -28.87
CA GLN A 242 -1.93 13.39 -30.08
C GLN A 242 -2.58 12.05 -29.80
N ASP A 243 -3.86 11.90 -30.18
CA ASP A 243 -4.56 10.62 -30.17
C ASP A 243 -4.85 10.22 -31.63
N THR A 244 -4.26 9.11 -32.03
CA THR A 244 -4.38 8.46 -33.34
C THR A 244 -5.02 7.07 -33.23
N GLY A 245 -5.56 6.74 -32.06
CA GLY A 245 -6.42 5.58 -31.87
C GLY A 245 -7.64 5.64 -32.77
N GLU A 246 -8.04 4.51 -33.33
CA GLU A 246 -9.41 4.41 -33.84
C GLU A 246 -10.33 4.51 -32.62
N GLY A 247 -10.96 5.68 -32.46
CA GLY A 247 -11.88 5.92 -31.36
C GLY A 247 -12.94 4.83 -31.28
N VAL A 248 -13.48 4.64 -30.07
CA VAL A 248 -14.61 3.73 -29.80
C VAL A 248 -15.86 4.08 -30.64
N ASP A 249 -15.90 5.25 -31.27
CA ASP A 249 -16.81 5.58 -32.36
C ASP A 249 -16.10 5.41 -33.70
N GLY A 250 -16.51 4.39 -34.47
CA GLY A 250 -15.98 4.01 -35.78
C GLY A 250 -16.19 5.03 -36.90
N SER A 251 -15.80 6.30 -36.71
CA SER A 251 -15.56 7.21 -37.82
C SER A 251 -14.17 6.95 -38.37
N GLY A 252 -14.08 5.97 -39.27
CA GLY A 252 -12.93 5.78 -40.13
C GLY A 252 -12.55 7.06 -40.88
N PRO A 253 -11.35 7.10 -41.48
CA PRO A 253 -10.86 8.29 -42.17
C PRO A 253 -11.87 8.74 -43.22
N LEU A 254 -12.09 10.05 -43.27
CA LEU A 254 -12.89 10.81 -44.24
C LEU A 254 -12.55 10.45 -45.70
N ARG A 255 -12.93 9.24 -46.15
CA ARG A 255 -12.76 8.72 -47.51
C ARG A 255 -14.11 8.45 -48.20
N GLY A 256 -15.22 8.60 -47.48
CA GLY A 256 -16.57 8.44 -48.03
C GLY A 256 -17.28 9.73 -48.43
N ALA A 257 -16.65 10.91 -48.27
CA ALA A 257 -17.31 12.20 -48.53
C ALA A 257 -16.92 12.85 -49.88
N LEU A 258 -16.18 12.14 -50.74
CA LEU A 258 -15.78 12.60 -52.08
C LEU A 258 -15.97 11.53 -53.17
N ALA A 259 -17.09 10.80 -53.11
CA ALA A 259 -17.58 9.97 -54.21
C ALA A 259 -19.05 10.26 -54.45
#